data_AF-A0A3M2BCF8-F1
#
_entry.id   AF-A0A3M2BCF8-F1
#
_cell.length_a   1.000
_cell.length_b   1.000
_cell.length_c   1.000
_cell.angle_alpha   90.00
_cell.angle_beta   90.00
_cell.angle_gamma   90.00
#
_symmetry.space_group_name_H-M   'P 1'
#
loop_
_entity.id
_entity.type
_entity.pdbx_description
1 polymer ?
#
loop_
_entity_poly.entity_id
_entity_poly.type
_entity_poly.pdbx_seq_one_letter_code
_entity_poly.pdbx_strand_id
1 'polypeptide(L)'
;MLDLLCASLLLIGLAHIDSPAPIRTEIVVEAPVSEVWAAWTSEPGLESWLAPSALVELRPGGRYAINVNNRIGESGTVELRVLAFEPNRMFAYTTTPPDDEFLKSISDGDSWAVVTFTPLDASNTLVQHTSLGWRGGDDWDDTERFVRRANQYVLEMLRRRFEGQHTPLIVRTRRIRALSRQIDVAAPADVAWDVLTTPRGLASWLGDEPKVDLSFGGSIAYSSGAGSEPIIERILAFDPGRVLATQYDLPKSLEGPLGVVEHTWTVTRLEPLKSGGTRITRTMLGWESGRQWENAYRFFESQMEQQMSAFGRILGSRKDPDEPTPAEGDQAVLTGRSVLERLGSLAGTWIGTIDQPGQATISIRNTFELGPDGLSVVSSSSVDSGDGYRLHASGLSWLDAGTDQARFLSIDEAGDLSQGTITLQGDELVWDWHTETAAGERRYEVRIVILSTHRYRMTLEELDGKNDLILDAEFERIEDTKD
;
A
#
# COMPACT_ATOMS: atom_id res chain seq x y z
N MET A 1 16.13 40.78 2.29
CA MET A 1 15.21 40.65 3.46
C MET A 1 13.75 40.67 2.98
N LEU A 2 13.48 39.97 1.88
CA LEU A 2 12.19 39.73 1.21
C LEU A 2 12.50 38.73 0.10
N ASP A 3 13.06 37.59 0.54
CA ASP A 3 13.64 36.51 -0.25
C ASP A 3 13.48 35.26 0.65
N LEU A 4 12.26 34.73 0.70
CA LEU A 4 11.77 33.61 1.53
C LEU A 4 10.25 33.52 1.48
N LEU A 5 9.70 32.31 1.73
CA LEU A 5 8.46 31.79 1.13
C LEU A 5 8.63 31.70 -0.38
N CYS A 6 8.15 30.58 -0.95
CA CYS A 6 8.39 29.96 -2.28
C CYS A 6 8.05 28.43 -2.11
N ALA A 7 7.83 27.45 -3.04
CA ALA A 7 7.84 27.18 -4.50
C ALA A 7 6.89 26.00 -4.89
N SER A 8 6.57 25.75 -6.17
CA SER A 8 5.39 24.91 -6.59
C SER A 8 5.57 23.39 -6.84
N LEU A 9 4.51 22.62 -6.53
CA LEU A 9 4.12 21.29 -7.08
C LEU A 9 4.88 20.01 -6.67
N LEU A 10 4.20 18.86 -6.92
CA LEU A 10 4.54 17.44 -6.68
C LEU A 10 4.48 16.98 -5.19
N LEU A 11 3.91 15.82 -4.77
CA LEU A 11 3.84 14.41 -5.26
C LEU A 11 5.08 13.59 -4.86
N ILE A 12 4.86 12.41 -4.23
CA ILE A 12 5.86 11.50 -3.63
C ILE A 12 6.42 12.06 -2.30
N GLY A 13 6.64 11.28 -1.23
CA GLY A 13 6.23 9.90 -1.01
C GLY A 13 6.97 9.24 0.16
N LEU A 14 6.36 9.25 1.35
CA LEU A 14 5.75 8.05 1.89
C LEU A 14 6.40 6.73 1.38
N ALA A 15 7.36 6.17 2.12
CA ALA A 15 8.04 4.93 1.76
C ALA A 15 7.20 3.64 1.98
N HIS A 16 5.89 3.70 1.69
CA HIS A 16 5.24 2.50 1.15
C HIS A 16 5.99 2.13 -0.13
N ILE A 17 6.48 0.90 -0.20
CA ILE A 17 6.53 0.24 -1.51
C ILE A 17 5.07 -0.05 -1.86
N ASP A 18 4.38 0.97 -2.35
CA ASP A 18 2.96 0.95 -2.69
C ASP A 18 2.79 0.09 -3.94
N SER A 19 2.83 -1.22 -3.69
CA SER A 19 2.99 -2.27 -4.68
C SER A 19 1.82 -2.17 -5.65
N PRO A 20 2.04 -1.79 -6.93
CA PRO A 20 0.97 -1.28 -7.78
C PRO A 20 -0.24 -2.21 -7.85
N ALA A 21 -1.43 -1.63 -7.66
CA ALA A 21 -2.64 -2.39 -7.36
C ALA A 21 -2.88 -3.55 -8.36
N PRO A 22 -3.04 -4.79 -7.87
CA PRO A 22 -2.91 -6.00 -8.69
C PRO A 22 -3.69 -5.98 -10.00
N ILE A 23 -3.05 -6.39 -11.08
CA ILE A 23 -3.67 -6.40 -12.42
C ILE A 23 -4.35 -7.74 -12.62
N ARG A 24 -5.69 -7.78 -12.51
CA ARG A 24 -6.50 -8.96 -12.81
C ARG A 24 -7.05 -8.88 -14.24
N THR A 25 -6.67 -9.86 -15.05
CA THR A 25 -7.30 -10.17 -16.33
C THR A 25 -8.20 -11.40 -16.16
N GLU A 26 -9.44 -11.34 -16.64
CA GLU A 26 -10.41 -12.45 -16.51
C GLU A 26 -11.09 -12.78 -17.86
N ILE A 27 -11.41 -14.05 -18.03
CA ILE A 27 -12.05 -14.62 -19.23
C ILE A 27 -12.92 -15.82 -18.83
N VAL A 28 -13.96 -16.13 -19.61
CA VAL A 28 -14.66 -17.42 -19.51
C VAL A 28 -14.08 -18.38 -20.54
N VAL A 29 -14.05 -19.67 -20.22
CA VAL A 29 -13.60 -20.75 -21.10
C VAL A 29 -14.71 -21.80 -21.15
N GLU A 30 -15.12 -22.18 -22.37
CA GLU A 30 -16.15 -23.20 -22.65
C GLU A 30 -15.59 -24.63 -22.42
N ALA A 31 -15.06 -24.90 -21.23
CA ALA A 31 -14.65 -26.24 -20.80
C ALA A 31 -14.81 -26.48 -19.29
N PRO A 32 -14.95 -27.76 -18.85
CA PRO A 32 -14.98 -28.13 -17.44
C PRO A 32 -13.71 -27.71 -16.69
N VAL A 33 -13.85 -27.31 -15.43
CA VAL A 33 -12.75 -26.74 -14.62
C VAL A 33 -11.52 -27.66 -14.53
N SER A 34 -11.70 -28.98 -14.57
CA SER A 34 -10.62 -29.97 -14.54
C SER A 34 -9.82 -30.04 -15.85
N GLU A 35 -10.42 -29.74 -16.99
CA GLU A 35 -9.70 -29.65 -18.27
C GLU A 35 -8.92 -28.35 -18.37
N VAL A 36 -9.53 -27.24 -17.96
CA VAL A 36 -8.89 -25.91 -17.93
C VAL A 36 -7.73 -25.89 -16.92
N TRP A 37 -7.90 -26.57 -15.79
CA TRP A 37 -6.83 -26.85 -14.82
C TRP A 37 -5.67 -27.62 -15.46
N ALA A 38 -5.95 -28.78 -16.05
CA ALA A 38 -4.93 -29.62 -16.69
C ALA A 38 -4.21 -28.90 -17.84
N ALA A 39 -4.90 -28.02 -18.57
CA ALA A 39 -4.31 -27.17 -19.60
C ALA A 39 -3.31 -26.14 -19.05
N TRP A 40 -3.44 -25.71 -17.79
CA TRP A 40 -2.49 -24.78 -17.16
C TRP A 40 -1.39 -25.51 -16.36
N THR A 41 -1.70 -26.64 -15.72
CA THR A 41 -0.79 -27.27 -14.74
C THR A 41 -0.20 -28.61 -15.20
N SER A 42 -0.04 -28.83 -16.52
CA SER A 42 0.67 -30.00 -17.05
C SER A 42 1.38 -29.69 -18.36
N GLU A 43 2.46 -30.43 -18.66
CA GLU A 43 3.27 -30.24 -19.87
C GLU A 43 2.42 -30.45 -21.15
N PRO A 44 1.65 -31.55 -21.34
CA PRO A 44 0.79 -31.71 -22.52
C PRO A 44 -0.36 -30.70 -22.55
N GLY A 45 -0.73 -30.15 -21.40
CA GLY A 45 -1.67 -29.04 -21.28
C GLY A 45 -1.12 -27.80 -21.96
N LEU A 46 -0.01 -27.27 -21.46
CA LEU A 46 0.65 -26.06 -21.97
C LEU A 46 1.12 -26.23 -23.42
N GLU A 47 1.65 -27.41 -23.78
CA GLU A 47 2.10 -27.71 -25.14
C GLU A 47 0.95 -27.75 -26.16
N SER A 48 -0.31 -27.84 -25.71
CA SER A 48 -1.46 -27.76 -26.60
C SER A 48 -1.92 -26.33 -26.95
N TRP A 49 -1.39 -25.27 -26.30
CA TRP A 49 -1.86 -23.90 -26.54
C TRP A 49 -0.88 -22.73 -26.29
N LEU A 50 0.12 -22.87 -25.41
CA LEU A 50 0.97 -21.75 -24.97
C LEU A 50 2.34 -21.72 -25.65
N ALA A 51 3.01 -22.87 -25.74
CA ALA A 51 4.39 -22.99 -26.21
C ALA A 51 4.69 -24.42 -26.69
N PRO A 52 5.47 -24.65 -27.76
CA PRO A 52 5.77 -26.00 -28.28
C PRO A 52 6.73 -26.82 -27.39
N SER A 53 7.21 -26.27 -26.28
CA SER A 53 7.98 -26.99 -25.27
C SER A 53 7.69 -26.43 -23.87
N ALA A 54 7.32 -27.32 -22.94
CA ALA A 54 7.05 -26.98 -21.54
C ALA A 54 7.77 -27.93 -20.56
N LEU A 55 7.84 -27.53 -19.28
CA LEU A 55 8.26 -28.35 -18.14
C LEU A 55 7.40 -27.94 -16.93
N VAL A 56 6.79 -28.90 -16.22
CA VAL A 56 5.89 -28.60 -15.09
C VAL A 56 6.13 -29.53 -13.90
N GLU A 57 6.98 -29.10 -12.97
CA GLU A 57 7.09 -29.72 -11.65
C GLU A 57 6.01 -29.18 -10.70
N LEU A 58 4.79 -29.76 -10.74
CA LEU A 58 3.66 -29.32 -9.91
C LEU A 58 3.83 -29.73 -8.42
N ARG A 59 4.77 -29.06 -7.74
CA ARG A 59 5.06 -29.12 -6.30
C ARG A 59 5.51 -27.72 -5.83
N PRO A 60 5.29 -27.31 -4.57
CA PRO A 60 5.85 -26.05 -4.06
C PRO A 60 7.36 -25.96 -4.28
N GLY A 61 7.84 -24.80 -4.71
CA GLY A 61 9.24 -24.56 -5.08
C GLY A 61 9.71 -25.20 -6.40
N GLY A 62 8.86 -26.00 -7.05
CA GLY A 62 9.17 -26.72 -8.30
C GLY A 62 9.37 -25.80 -9.51
N ARG A 63 10.15 -26.26 -10.49
CA ARG A 63 10.40 -25.56 -11.75
C ARG A 63 9.19 -25.65 -12.68
N TYR A 64 8.80 -24.52 -13.26
CA TYR A 64 7.80 -24.41 -14.30
C TYR A 64 8.42 -23.59 -15.43
N ALA A 65 8.58 -24.16 -16.62
CA ALA A 65 9.28 -23.46 -17.72
C ALA A 65 8.54 -23.62 -19.04
N ILE A 66 8.62 -22.59 -19.89
CA ILE A 66 8.05 -22.57 -21.24
C ILE A 66 9.08 -21.99 -22.22
N ASN A 67 9.12 -22.50 -23.46
CA ASN A 67 9.87 -21.87 -24.54
C ASN A 67 9.03 -21.86 -25.83
N VAL A 68 8.76 -20.66 -26.34
CA VAL A 68 7.85 -20.46 -27.49
C VAL A 68 8.49 -20.79 -28.85
N ASN A 69 9.83 -20.87 -28.94
CA ASN A 69 10.57 -21.05 -30.19
C ASN A 69 11.50 -22.28 -30.20
N ASN A 70 12.05 -22.64 -29.04
CA ASN A 70 13.13 -23.62 -28.87
C ASN A 70 12.77 -24.64 -27.77
N ARG A 71 13.73 -25.46 -27.31
CA ARG A 71 13.51 -26.41 -26.20
C ARG A 71 13.68 -25.73 -24.83
N ILE A 72 13.12 -26.33 -23.78
CA ILE A 72 13.41 -25.92 -22.39
C ILE A 72 14.92 -26.01 -22.09
N GLY A 73 15.51 -24.89 -21.64
CA GLY A 73 16.95 -24.74 -21.38
C GLY A 73 17.75 -24.14 -22.54
N GLU A 74 17.11 -23.86 -23.68
CA GLU A 74 17.71 -23.11 -24.79
C GLU A 74 17.31 -21.62 -24.71
N SER A 75 17.87 -20.78 -25.59
CA SER A 75 17.57 -19.33 -25.58
C SER A 75 16.07 -19.05 -25.74
N GLY A 76 15.56 -18.07 -24.98
CA GLY A 76 14.14 -17.73 -24.92
C GLY A 76 13.29 -18.62 -23.99
N THR A 77 13.89 -19.50 -23.17
CA THR A 77 13.15 -20.18 -22.10
C THR A 77 12.78 -19.18 -21.00
N VAL A 78 11.50 -19.10 -20.68
CA VAL A 78 10.99 -18.37 -19.51
C VAL A 78 10.98 -19.32 -18.32
N GLU A 79 11.77 -19.01 -17.30
CA GLU A 79 11.89 -19.79 -16.08
C GLU A 79 10.97 -19.23 -14.98
N LEU A 80 10.01 -20.04 -14.52
CA LEU A 80 9.08 -19.71 -13.45
C LEU A 80 9.22 -20.74 -12.31
N ARG A 81 8.73 -20.37 -11.12
CA ARG A 81 8.70 -21.25 -9.95
C ARG A 81 7.29 -21.36 -9.40
N VAL A 82 6.83 -22.58 -9.18
CA VAL A 82 5.54 -22.85 -8.50
C VAL A 82 5.63 -22.38 -7.05
N LEU A 83 4.75 -21.47 -6.65
CA LEU A 83 4.62 -20.99 -5.27
C LEU A 83 3.61 -21.84 -4.50
N ALA A 84 2.39 -21.93 -5.02
CA ALA A 84 1.25 -22.57 -4.38
C ALA A 84 0.26 -23.09 -5.40
N PHE A 85 -0.54 -24.08 -5.04
CA PHE A 85 -1.64 -24.53 -5.88
C PHE A 85 -2.73 -25.25 -5.08
N GLU A 86 -3.97 -25.14 -5.55
CA GLU A 86 -5.09 -25.96 -5.13
C GLU A 86 -5.76 -26.56 -6.37
N PRO A 87 -5.80 -27.91 -6.49
CA PRO A 87 -6.36 -28.59 -7.66
C PRO A 87 -7.75 -28.09 -8.07
N ASN A 88 -7.85 -27.64 -9.32
CA ASN A 88 -9.06 -27.10 -9.95
C ASN A 88 -9.60 -25.80 -9.31
N ARG A 89 -8.81 -25.06 -8.50
CA ARG A 89 -9.23 -23.78 -7.89
C ARG A 89 -8.20 -22.66 -8.03
N MET A 90 -6.91 -22.92 -7.81
CA MET A 90 -5.88 -21.88 -7.75
C MET A 90 -4.50 -22.40 -8.18
N PHE A 91 -3.76 -21.65 -8.99
CA PHE A 91 -2.34 -21.90 -9.29
C PHE A 91 -1.54 -20.61 -9.18
N ALA A 92 -0.47 -20.59 -8.38
CA ALA A 92 0.36 -19.42 -8.14
C ALA A 92 1.84 -19.68 -8.43
N TYR A 93 2.51 -18.72 -9.07
CA TYR A 93 3.90 -18.83 -9.50
C TYR A 93 4.62 -17.48 -9.47
N THR A 94 5.94 -17.51 -9.40
CA THR A 94 6.82 -16.33 -9.48
C THR A 94 7.77 -16.42 -10.68
N THR A 95 8.22 -15.27 -11.18
CA THR A 95 9.22 -15.16 -12.24
C THR A 95 10.61 -15.43 -11.66
N THR A 96 11.39 -16.33 -12.26
CA THR A 96 12.85 -16.35 -12.02
C THR A 96 13.44 -15.26 -12.91
N PRO A 97 14.24 -14.31 -12.39
CA PRO A 97 14.79 -13.22 -13.20
C PRO A 97 15.52 -13.76 -14.44
N PRO A 98 15.05 -13.45 -15.67
CA PRO A 98 15.67 -13.92 -16.90
C PRO A 98 16.92 -13.09 -17.20
N ASP A 99 17.70 -13.46 -18.22
CA ASP A 99 18.92 -12.70 -18.53
C ASP A 99 18.69 -11.36 -19.25
N ASP A 100 17.48 -11.13 -19.78
CA ASP A 100 17.08 -9.89 -20.45
C ASP A 100 16.96 -8.70 -19.49
N GLU A 101 17.48 -7.54 -19.88
CA GLU A 101 17.65 -6.37 -19.00
C GLU A 101 16.33 -5.62 -18.70
N PHE A 102 15.35 -5.66 -19.62
CA PHE A 102 14.01 -5.09 -19.43
C PHE A 102 13.11 -6.04 -18.62
N LEU A 103 13.22 -7.35 -18.84
CA LEU A 103 12.53 -8.32 -18.01
C LEU A 103 13.17 -8.44 -16.62
N LYS A 104 14.47 -8.12 -16.44
CA LYS A 104 15.11 -7.90 -15.13
C LYS A 104 14.44 -6.75 -14.39
N SER A 105 14.40 -5.53 -14.94
CA SER A 105 13.79 -4.39 -14.22
C SER A 105 12.31 -4.62 -13.82
N ILE A 106 11.56 -5.42 -14.58
CA ILE A 106 10.17 -5.83 -14.25
C ILE A 106 10.11 -7.00 -13.24
N SER A 107 11.13 -7.86 -13.15
CA SER A 107 11.16 -9.01 -12.22
C SER A 107 11.94 -8.75 -10.92
N ASP A 108 12.79 -7.73 -10.88
CA ASP A 108 13.56 -7.27 -9.71
C ASP A 108 12.66 -6.87 -8.52
N GLY A 109 11.35 -6.71 -8.72
CA GLY A 109 10.34 -6.43 -7.70
C GLY A 109 9.74 -7.63 -6.96
N ASP A 110 10.24 -8.85 -7.21
CA ASP A 110 9.68 -10.12 -6.73
C ASP A 110 8.28 -10.40 -7.30
N SER A 111 8.17 -10.35 -8.64
CA SER A 111 6.90 -10.40 -9.36
C SER A 111 6.31 -11.81 -9.48
N TRP A 112 5.01 -11.91 -9.23
CA TRP A 112 4.28 -13.17 -9.13
C TRP A 112 2.85 -13.07 -9.66
N ALA A 113 2.25 -14.21 -9.95
CA ALA A 113 0.89 -14.32 -10.45
C ALA A 113 0.10 -15.39 -9.72
N VAL A 114 -1.22 -15.21 -9.69
CA VAL A 114 -2.21 -16.19 -9.22
C VAL A 114 -3.29 -16.34 -10.27
N VAL A 115 -3.57 -17.57 -10.66
CA VAL A 115 -4.61 -17.97 -11.59
C VAL A 115 -5.71 -18.67 -10.81
N THR A 116 -6.91 -18.09 -10.75
CA THR A 116 -8.08 -18.75 -10.15
C THR A 116 -8.94 -19.40 -11.22
N PHE A 117 -9.58 -20.51 -10.86
CA PHE A 117 -10.43 -21.32 -11.72
C PHE A 117 -11.77 -21.53 -11.00
N THR A 118 -12.81 -20.84 -11.46
CA THR A 118 -14.15 -20.88 -10.84
C THR A 118 -15.14 -21.54 -11.81
N PRO A 119 -15.68 -22.73 -11.51
CA PRO A 119 -16.73 -23.32 -12.34
C PRO A 119 -18.00 -22.46 -12.28
N LEU A 120 -18.51 -22.07 -13.44
CA LEU A 120 -19.80 -21.37 -13.58
C LEU A 120 -20.94 -22.37 -13.76
N ASP A 121 -20.67 -23.45 -14.48
CA ASP A 121 -21.52 -24.64 -14.61
C ASP A 121 -20.65 -25.88 -14.94
N ALA A 122 -21.25 -26.98 -15.39
CA ALA A 122 -20.54 -28.22 -15.72
C ALA A 122 -19.65 -28.14 -16.98
N SER A 123 -19.81 -27.09 -17.78
CA SER A 123 -19.18 -26.86 -19.08
C SER A 123 -18.46 -25.51 -19.21
N ASN A 124 -18.64 -24.57 -18.26
CA ASN A 124 -18.02 -23.24 -18.31
C ASN A 124 -17.19 -22.94 -17.07
N THR A 125 -15.98 -22.41 -17.28
CA THR A 125 -15.04 -22.01 -16.23
C THR A 125 -14.64 -20.54 -16.39
N LEU A 126 -14.81 -19.74 -15.34
CA LEU A 126 -14.19 -18.41 -15.23
C LEU A 126 -12.73 -18.59 -14.81
N VAL A 127 -11.81 -18.09 -15.63
CA VAL A 127 -10.37 -18.05 -15.33
C VAL A 127 -9.98 -16.60 -15.06
N GLN A 128 -9.31 -16.34 -13.93
CA GLN A 128 -8.81 -15.00 -13.60
C GLN A 128 -7.30 -15.05 -13.31
N HIS A 129 -6.51 -14.39 -14.14
CA HIS A 129 -5.07 -14.24 -14.00
C HIS A 129 -4.75 -12.90 -13.33
N THR A 130 -4.32 -12.93 -12.08
CA THR A 130 -3.96 -11.76 -11.28
C THR A 130 -2.45 -11.69 -11.13
N SER A 131 -1.83 -10.58 -11.55
CA SER A 131 -0.39 -10.36 -11.44
C SER A 131 -0.05 -9.26 -10.42
N LEU A 132 1.06 -9.44 -9.71
CA LEU A 132 1.47 -8.72 -8.49
C LEU A 132 3.00 -8.57 -8.40
N GLY A 133 3.46 -7.78 -7.43
CA GLY A 133 4.87 -7.79 -7.00
C GLY A 133 5.80 -7.01 -7.94
N TRP A 134 5.43 -5.80 -8.29
CA TRP A 134 6.32 -4.87 -8.98
C TRP A 134 6.68 -3.71 -8.04
N ARG A 135 7.83 -3.09 -8.26
CA ARG A 135 8.18 -1.83 -7.59
C ARG A 135 7.60 -0.67 -8.40
N GLY A 136 7.13 0.36 -7.71
CA GLY A 136 6.77 1.63 -8.35
C GLY A 136 8.02 2.36 -8.86
N GLY A 137 7.83 3.24 -9.83
CA GLY A 137 8.89 4.01 -10.48
C GLY A 137 8.40 4.61 -11.81
N ASP A 138 9.25 5.40 -12.46
CA ASP A 138 8.87 6.19 -13.65
C ASP A 138 8.38 5.32 -14.83
N ASP A 139 8.91 4.11 -14.98
CA ASP A 139 8.54 3.13 -16.02
C ASP A 139 7.30 2.27 -15.67
N TRP A 140 6.62 2.53 -14.53
CA TRP A 140 5.46 1.73 -14.12
C TRP A 140 4.34 1.75 -15.17
N ASP A 141 4.13 2.89 -15.81
CA ASP A 141 3.01 3.09 -16.72
C ASP A 141 3.14 2.23 -18.00
N ASP A 142 4.37 1.98 -18.47
CA ASP A 142 4.64 1.00 -19.54
C ASP A 142 4.70 -0.45 -19.04
N THR A 143 5.14 -0.68 -17.80
CA THR A 143 5.07 -1.99 -17.15
C THR A 143 3.62 -2.48 -17.05
N GLU A 144 2.69 -1.62 -16.62
CA GLU A 144 1.26 -1.91 -16.60
C GLU A 144 0.71 -2.16 -18.02
N ARG A 145 1.09 -1.33 -19.01
CA ARG A 145 0.71 -1.56 -20.42
C ARG A 145 1.19 -2.91 -20.94
N PHE A 146 2.41 -3.32 -20.61
CA PHE A 146 2.98 -4.60 -21.01
C PHE A 146 2.26 -5.77 -20.35
N VAL A 147 2.15 -5.78 -19.01
CA VAL A 147 1.48 -6.85 -18.24
C VAL A 147 0.02 -7.03 -18.67
N ARG A 148 -0.72 -5.93 -18.88
CA ARG A 148 -2.12 -5.99 -19.35
C ARG A 148 -2.23 -6.71 -20.70
N ARG A 149 -1.36 -6.37 -21.67
CA ARG A 149 -1.33 -6.99 -23.00
C ARG A 149 -0.91 -8.46 -22.94
N ALA A 150 0.12 -8.78 -22.16
CA ALA A 150 0.61 -10.15 -21.98
C ALA A 150 -0.48 -11.05 -21.37
N ASN A 151 -1.10 -10.63 -20.26
CA ASN A 151 -2.16 -11.37 -19.60
C ASN A 151 -3.40 -11.55 -20.49
N GLN A 152 -3.75 -10.55 -21.31
CA GLN A 152 -4.82 -10.66 -22.31
C GLN A 152 -4.49 -11.70 -23.39
N TYR A 153 -3.28 -11.64 -23.95
CA TYR A 153 -2.85 -12.56 -25.00
C TYR A 153 -2.80 -14.02 -24.52
N VAL A 154 -2.28 -14.27 -23.32
CA VAL A 154 -2.24 -15.62 -22.71
C VAL A 154 -3.66 -16.17 -22.53
N LEU A 155 -4.58 -15.40 -21.95
CA LEU A 155 -5.96 -15.85 -21.76
C LEU A 155 -6.74 -16.01 -23.07
N GLU A 156 -6.46 -15.21 -24.09
CA GLU A 156 -6.98 -15.43 -25.44
C GLU A 156 -6.51 -16.75 -26.05
N MET A 157 -5.24 -17.13 -25.87
CA MET A 157 -4.73 -18.40 -26.40
C MET A 157 -5.35 -19.62 -25.69
N LEU A 158 -5.48 -19.57 -24.36
CA LEU A 158 -6.20 -20.61 -23.61
C LEU A 158 -7.64 -20.78 -24.10
N ARG A 159 -8.36 -19.68 -24.31
CA ARG A 159 -9.73 -19.71 -24.82
C ARG A 159 -9.81 -20.34 -26.22
N ARG A 160 -8.91 -19.94 -27.14
CA ARG A 160 -8.82 -20.51 -28.51
C ARG A 160 -8.52 -22.01 -28.54
N ARG A 161 -7.98 -22.59 -27.46
CA ARG A 161 -7.73 -24.03 -27.31
C ARG A 161 -8.97 -24.84 -26.95
N PHE A 162 -9.98 -24.22 -26.34
CA PHE A 162 -11.24 -24.89 -25.97
C PHE A 162 -12.41 -24.53 -26.88
N GLU A 163 -12.39 -23.33 -27.48
CA GLU A 163 -13.45 -22.87 -28.38
C GLU A 163 -13.49 -23.56 -29.75
N GLY A 164 -14.72 -23.88 -30.18
CA GLY A 164 -15.09 -23.77 -31.59
C GLY A 164 -15.29 -22.30 -31.98
N GLN A 165 -15.09 -21.94 -33.26
CA GLN A 165 -14.86 -20.58 -33.78
C GLN A 165 -15.94 -19.46 -33.54
N HIS A 166 -16.90 -19.58 -32.62
CA HIS A 166 -18.20 -18.90 -32.73
C HIS A 166 -18.67 -17.98 -31.58
N THR A 167 -17.93 -17.79 -30.48
CA THR A 167 -18.29 -16.81 -29.43
C THR A 167 -17.15 -15.85 -29.11
N PRO A 168 -17.25 -14.53 -29.36
CA PRO A 168 -16.24 -13.57 -28.92
C PRO A 168 -16.45 -13.19 -27.45
N LEU A 169 -15.78 -13.91 -26.54
CA LEU A 169 -15.78 -13.58 -25.11
C LEU A 169 -14.85 -12.40 -24.81
N ILE A 170 -15.36 -11.39 -24.10
CA ILE A 170 -14.62 -10.16 -23.79
C ILE A 170 -13.65 -10.41 -22.64
N VAL A 171 -12.35 -10.34 -22.93
CA VAL A 171 -11.30 -10.32 -21.90
C VAL A 171 -11.38 -9.01 -21.12
N ARG A 172 -11.52 -9.08 -19.79
CA ARG A 172 -11.64 -7.90 -18.93
C ARG A 172 -10.38 -7.73 -18.10
N THR A 173 -9.78 -6.53 -18.09
CA THR A 173 -8.57 -6.26 -17.30
C THR A 173 -8.74 -5.05 -16.39
N ARG A 174 -8.74 -5.27 -15.08
CA ARG A 174 -8.89 -4.22 -14.04
C ARG A 174 -7.75 -4.27 -13.03
N ARG A 175 -7.38 -3.12 -12.46
CA ARG A 175 -6.71 -3.08 -11.16
C ARG A 175 -7.72 -3.60 -10.12
N ILE A 176 -7.26 -4.35 -9.11
CA ILE A 176 -8.11 -4.86 -8.03
C ILE A 176 -7.54 -4.50 -6.66
N ARG A 177 -8.37 -4.59 -5.63
CA ARG A 177 -7.93 -4.39 -4.25
C ARG A 177 -7.17 -5.62 -3.77
N ALA A 178 -6.01 -5.38 -3.16
CA ALA A 178 -5.36 -6.31 -2.26
C ALA A 178 -5.28 -5.65 -0.89
N LEU A 179 -5.32 -6.45 0.18
CA LEU A 179 -4.88 -6.01 1.50
C LEU A 179 -3.44 -6.47 1.66
N SER A 180 -2.47 -5.56 1.56
CA SER A 180 -1.06 -5.89 1.76
C SER A 180 -0.49 -5.08 2.93
N ARG A 181 0.36 -5.72 3.73
CA ARG A 181 1.21 -5.06 4.74
C ARG A 181 2.59 -5.70 4.76
N GLN A 182 3.58 -4.91 5.15
CA GLN A 182 4.98 -5.31 5.22
C GLN A 182 5.58 -4.84 6.55
N ILE A 183 6.50 -5.62 7.12
CA ILE A 183 7.32 -5.20 8.26
C ILE A 183 8.73 -5.80 8.16
N ASP A 184 9.75 -4.98 8.43
CA ASP A 184 11.14 -5.42 8.52
C ASP A 184 11.50 -5.72 9.98
N VAL A 185 12.04 -6.92 10.20
CA VAL A 185 12.38 -7.43 11.53
C VAL A 185 13.87 -7.80 11.63
N ALA A 186 14.42 -7.70 12.82
CA ALA A 186 15.81 -8.04 13.12
C ALA A 186 16.06 -9.56 13.15
N ALA A 187 15.03 -10.37 13.36
CA ALA A 187 15.12 -11.83 13.31
C ALA A 187 15.43 -12.37 11.90
N PRO A 188 16.20 -13.46 11.80
CA PRO A 188 16.41 -14.19 10.55
C PRO A 188 15.17 -14.99 10.13
N ALA A 189 15.12 -15.39 8.86
CA ALA A 189 13.90 -15.88 8.22
C ALA A 189 13.43 -17.25 8.73
N ASP A 190 14.32 -18.06 9.30
CA ASP A 190 14.00 -19.31 10.01
C ASP A 190 13.29 -19.04 11.34
N VAL A 191 13.70 -18.01 12.09
CA VAL A 191 13.02 -17.58 13.33
C VAL A 191 11.67 -16.92 13.02
N ALA A 192 11.58 -16.12 11.96
CA ALA A 192 10.31 -15.57 11.48
C ALA A 192 9.35 -16.68 11.01
N TRP A 193 9.87 -17.72 10.35
CA TRP A 193 9.10 -18.91 9.98
C TRP A 193 8.58 -19.67 11.20
N ASP A 194 9.43 -19.91 12.20
CA ASP A 194 9.06 -20.60 13.44
C ASP A 194 7.91 -19.90 14.18
N VAL A 195 7.87 -18.57 14.14
CA VAL A 195 6.79 -17.72 14.70
C VAL A 195 5.47 -17.81 13.92
N LEU A 196 5.52 -18.13 12.63
CA LEU A 196 4.33 -18.25 11.75
C LEU A 196 3.81 -19.70 11.63
N THR A 197 4.63 -20.72 11.82
CA THR A 197 4.27 -22.11 11.49
C THR A 197 4.50 -23.14 12.61
N THR A 198 4.73 -22.72 13.85
CA THR A 198 4.78 -23.65 15.00
C THR A 198 3.74 -23.26 16.06
N PRO A 199 3.14 -24.22 16.80
CA PRO A 199 2.24 -23.92 17.92
C PRO A 199 2.87 -22.97 18.95
N ARG A 200 4.16 -23.16 19.28
CA ARG A 200 4.91 -22.28 20.19
C ARG A 200 5.05 -20.87 19.64
N GLY A 201 5.37 -20.75 18.35
CA GLY A 201 5.54 -19.48 17.66
C GLY A 201 4.24 -18.69 17.60
N LEU A 202 3.17 -19.31 17.11
CA LEU A 202 1.83 -18.75 17.05
C LEU A 202 1.32 -18.32 18.43
N ALA A 203 1.56 -19.13 19.47
CA ALA A 203 1.10 -18.82 20.83
C ALA A 203 1.72 -17.54 21.40
N SER A 204 2.88 -17.11 20.89
CA SER A 204 3.51 -15.85 21.33
C SER A 204 2.77 -14.58 20.87
N TRP A 205 1.86 -14.67 19.87
CA TRP A 205 1.09 -13.53 19.37
C TRP A 205 -0.43 -13.75 19.21
N LEU A 206 -0.89 -14.98 19.02
CA LEU A 206 -2.32 -15.31 18.92
C LEU A 206 -2.96 -15.71 20.26
N GLY A 207 -2.17 -16.06 21.28
CA GLY A 207 -2.67 -16.56 22.57
C GLY A 207 -2.77 -18.09 22.65
N ASP A 208 -3.74 -18.60 23.40
CA ASP A 208 -3.72 -19.98 23.88
C ASP A 208 -4.12 -21.06 22.83
N GLU A 209 -3.43 -22.20 22.92
CA GLU A 209 -3.66 -23.45 22.18
C GLU A 209 -3.79 -23.40 20.62
N PRO A 210 -3.01 -22.60 19.87
CA PRO A 210 -2.98 -22.70 18.41
C PRO A 210 -2.43 -24.07 17.97
N LYS A 211 -3.08 -24.69 16.99
CA LYS A 211 -2.73 -26.01 16.43
C LYS A 211 -2.21 -25.84 15.02
N VAL A 212 -1.19 -26.62 14.66
CA VAL A 212 -0.59 -26.60 13.32
C VAL A 212 -0.37 -28.01 12.80
N ASP A 213 -0.93 -28.29 11.63
CA ASP A 213 -0.55 -29.38 10.74
C ASP A 213 0.14 -28.75 9.52
N LEU A 214 1.48 -28.67 9.56
CA LEU A 214 2.29 -28.05 8.51
C LEU A 214 2.49 -29.00 7.33
N SER A 215 1.40 -29.26 6.62
CA SER A 215 1.33 -30.15 5.45
C SER A 215 0.49 -29.51 4.34
N PHE A 216 0.62 -30.03 3.11
CA PHE A 216 -0.21 -29.57 1.99
C PHE A 216 -1.67 -29.97 2.22
N GLY A 217 -2.58 -28.99 2.33
CA GLY A 217 -3.96 -29.22 2.74
C GLY A 217 -4.15 -29.40 4.26
N GLY A 218 -3.07 -29.29 5.06
CA GLY A 218 -3.13 -29.16 6.51
C GLY A 218 -3.67 -27.80 6.93
N SER A 219 -3.55 -27.44 8.22
CA SER A 219 -4.11 -26.18 8.73
C SER A 219 -3.36 -25.59 9.93
N ILE A 220 -3.50 -24.28 10.06
CA ILE A 220 -3.25 -23.51 11.27
C ILE A 220 -4.63 -23.19 11.88
N ALA A 221 -4.87 -23.53 13.14
CA ALA A 221 -6.15 -23.29 13.81
C ALA A 221 -5.96 -22.57 15.15
N TYR A 222 -6.72 -21.50 15.38
CA TYR A 222 -6.60 -20.65 16.57
C TYR A 222 -7.96 -20.04 16.96
N SER A 223 -8.20 -19.79 18.25
CA SER A 223 -9.44 -19.18 18.75
C SER A 223 -9.25 -17.70 19.06
N SER A 224 -10.30 -16.89 18.85
CA SER A 224 -10.30 -15.46 19.18
C SER A 224 -10.56 -15.16 20.66
N GLY A 225 -10.84 -16.19 21.46
CA GLY A 225 -10.96 -16.13 22.91
C GLY A 225 -11.32 -17.47 23.52
N ALA A 226 -11.25 -17.57 24.85
CA ALA A 226 -11.58 -18.79 25.57
C ALA A 226 -13.03 -19.25 25.29
N GLY A 227 -13.17 -20.40 24.63
CA GLY A 227 -14.48 -20.98 24.26
C GLY A 227 -15.07 -20.49 22.93
N SER A 228 -14.35 -19.70 22.12
CA SER A 228 -14.77 -19.45 20.74
C SER A 228 -14.52 -20.69 19.86
N GLU A 229 -15.36 -20.90 18.85
CA GLU A 229 -15.01 -21.78 17.73
C GLU A 229 -13.68 -21.30 17.10
N PRO A 230 -12.79 -22.20 16.68
CA PRO A 230 -11.51 -21.82 16.10
C PRO A 230 -11.68 -21.28 14.68
N ILE A 231 -10.92 -20.24 14.36
CA ILE A 231 -10.63 -19.84 12.98
C ILE A 231 -9.62 -20.83 12.41
N ILE A 232 -9.84 -21.30 11.19
CA ILE A 232 -8.95 -22.23 10.50
C ILE A 232 -8.35 -21.52 9.28
N GLU A 233 -7.02 -21.40 9.25
CA GLU A 233 -6.23 -21.07 8.06
C GLU A 233 -5.73 -22.38 7.44
N ARG A 234 -6.41 -22.85 6.39
CA ARG A 234 -6.03 -24.03 5.61
C ARG A 234 -4.81 -23.73 4.75
N ILE A 235 -3.78 -24.58 4.82
CA ILE A 235 -2.50 -24.38 4.15
C ILE A 235 -2.60 -24.84 2.69
N LEU A 236 -2.50 -23.88 1.77
CA LEU A 236 -2.49 -24.11 0.32
C LEU A 236 -1.11 -24.53 -0.17
N ALA A 237 -0.04 -23.93 0.37
CA ALA A 237 1.35 -24.36 0.15
C ALA A 237 2.31 -23.68 1.12
N PHE A 238 3.55 -24.16 1.14
CA PHE A 238 4.67 -23.48 1.79
C PHE A 238 6.01 -23.78 1.12
N ASP A 239 6.95 -22.85 1.29
CA ASP A 239 8.39 -22.99 1.08
C ASP A 239 9.09 -22.52 2.37
N PRO A 240 9.71 -23.41 3.17
CA PRO A 240 10.20 -23.07 4.52
C PRO A 240 11.17 -21.90 4.56
N GLY A 241 10.91 -20.94 5.44
CA GLY A 241 11.71 -19.71 5.55
C GLY A 241 11.50 -18.72 4.40
N ARG A 242 10.50 -18.93 3.52
CA ARG A 242 10.30 -18.13 2.30
C ARG A 242 8.85 -17.76 2.01
N VAL A 243 7.91 -18.71 2.01
CA VAL A 243 6.51 -18.47 1.62
C VAL A 243 5.56 -19.35 2.42
N LEU A 244 4.49 -18.78 2.96
CA LEU A 244 3.33 -19.48 3.50
C LEU A 244 2.07 -18.99 2.77
N ALA A 245 1.29 -19.90 2.18
CA ALA A 245 0.03 -19.57 1.50
C ALA A 245 -1.15 -20.28 2.19
N THR A 246 -2.16 -19.52 2.59
CA THR A 246 -3.32 -19.99 3.37
C THR A 246 -4.66 -19.48 2.81
N GLN A 247 -5.75 -20.14 3.18
CA GLN A 247 -7.13 -19.69 2.97
C GLN A 247 -7.93 -19.87 4.25
N TYR A 248 -8.80 -18.90 4.57
CA TYR A 248 -9.72 -19.03 5.69
C TYR A 248 -10.83 -20.05 5.39
N ASP A 249 -11.08 -20.90 6.38
CA ASP A 249 -12.22 -21.81 6.53
C ASP A 249 -12.88 -21.37 7.84
N LEU A 250 -14.01 -20.66 7.76
CA LEU A 250 -14.54 -19.93 8.91
C LEU A 250 -15.50 -20.78 9.74
N PRO A 251 -15.46 -20.65 11.08
CA PRO A 251 -16.49 -21.23 11.92
C PRO A 251 -17.85 -20.59 11.62
N LYS A 252 -18.93 -21.37 11.79
CA LYS A 252 -20.29 -20.97 11.39
C LYS A 252 -20.80 -19.70 12.07
N SER A 253 -20.29 -19.42 13.26
CA SER A 253 -20.50 -18.18 13.98
C SER A 253 -19.99 -16.92 13.26
N LEU A 254 -19.07 -17.05 12.28
CA LEU A 254 -18.47 -15.97 11.49
C LEU A 254 -18.87 -15.96 10.00
N GLU A 255 -19.48 -17.04 9.47
CA GLU A 255 -20.01 -17.11 8.09
C GLU A 255 -20.88 -15.87 7.75
N GLY A 256 -21.78 -15.47 8.65
CA GLY A 256 -22.76 -14.40 8.43
C GLY A 256 -22.16 -13.01 8.10
N PRO A 257 -21.28 -12.45 8.96
CA PRO A 257 -20.65 -11.16 8.70
C PRO A 257 -19.43 -11.23 7.75
N LEU A 258 -18.73 -12.37 7.67
CA LEU A 258 -17.40 -12.45 7.04
C LEU A 258 -17.23 -13.53 5.94
N GLY A 259 -18.18 -14.45 5.74
CA GLY A 259 -18.02 -15.64 4.87
C GLY A 259 -17.62 -15.40 3.41
N VAL A 260 -17.69 -14.16 2.92
CA VAL A 260 -17.05 -13.77 1.64
C VAL A 260 -15.54 -14.07 1.63
N VAL A 261 -14.85 -14.05 2.77
CA VAL A 261 -13.38 -14.24 2.82
C VAL A 261 -12.92 -15.67 2.58
N GLU A 262 -13.81 -16.66 2.53
CA GLU A 262 -13.47 -18.03 2.07
C GLU A 262 -13.13 -18.07 0.56
N HIS A 263 -13.46 -16.99 -0.15
CA HIS A 263 -13.06 -16.74 -1.54
C HIS A 263 -11.73 -15.95 -1.62
N THR A 264 -11.17 -15.53 -0.48
CA THR A 264 -9.84 -14.92 -0.39
C THR A 264 -8.77 -15.95 -0.07
N TRP A 265 -7.52 -15.58 -0.30
CA TRP A 265 -6.35 -16.33 0.16
C TRP A 265 -5.27 -15.34 0.59
N THR A 266 -4.40 -15.77 1.49
CA THR A 266 -3.31 -14.97 2.04
C THR A 266 -1.98 -15.60 1.67
N VAL A 267 -1.02 -14.77 1.29
CA VAL A 267 0.36 -15.17 1.02
C VAL A 267 1.27 -14.32 1.89
N THR A 268 2.03 -14.97 2.76
CA THR A 268 3.08 -14.37 3.58
C THR A 268 4.43 -14.72 2.98
N ARG A 269 5.20 -13.71 2.54
CA ARG A 269 6.58 -13.86 2.06
C ARG A 269 7.57 -13.51 3.18
N LEU A 270 8.70 -14.19 3.21
CA LEU A 270 9.85 -13.92 4.06
C LEU A 270 11.08 -13.69 3.16
N GLU A 271 11.59 -12.47 3.19
CA GLU A 271 12.66 -11.98 2.32
C GLU A 271 13.91 -11.67 3.18
N PRO A 272 14.97 -12.48 3.15
CA PRO A 272 16.17 -12.24 3.94
C PRO A 272 16.89 -10.94 3.54
N LEU A 273 17.07 -10.04 4.51
CA LEU A 273 17.72 -8.74 4.30
C LEU A 273 19.24 -8.86 4.37
N LYS A 274 19.96 -8.05 3.59
CA LYS A 274 21.44 -7.97 3.62
C LYS A 274 22.00 -7.65 5.02
N SER A 275 21.20 -7.03 5.88
CA SER A 275 21.50 -6.67 7.26
C SER A 275 21.36 -7.85 8.26
N GLY A 276 20.98 -9.04 7.80
CA GLY A 276 20.75 -10.24 8.60
C GLY A 276 19.35 -10.36 9.21
N GLY A 277 18.46 -9.40 8.94
CA GLY A 277 17.05 -9.45 9.33
C GLY A 277 16.17 -10.10 8.25
N THR A 278 14.86 -9.94 8.38
CA THR A 278 13.85 -10.46 7.43
C THR A 278 12.79 -9.41 7.16
N ARG A 279 12.40 -9.26 5.89
CA ARG A 279 11.21 -8.52 5.47
C ARG A 279 10.03 -9.48 5.37
N ILE A 280 8.96 -9.20 6.10
CA ILE A 280 7.75 -10.02 6.18
C ILE A 280 6.65 -9.29 5.44
N THR A 281 6.17 -9.84 4.32
CA THR A 281 5.14 -9.23 3.48
C THR A 281 3.91 -10.13 3.45
N ARG A 282 2.79 -9.73 4.07
CA ARG A 282 1.55 -10.51 4.11
C ARG A 282 0.49 -9.83 3.22
N THR A 283 0.11 -10.51 2.15
CA THR A 283 -0.83 -10.02 1.14
C THR A 283 -2.05 -10.93 1.04
N MET A 284 -3.24 -10.38 1.25
CA MET A 284 -4.54 -11.06 1.18
C MET A 284 -5.28 -10.61 -0.09
N LEU A 285 -5.66 -11.59 -0.91
CA LEU A 285 -6.14 -11.46 -2.30
C LEU A 285 -7.50 -12.12 -2.50
N GLY A 286 -8.16 -11.84 -3.62
CA GLY A 286 -9.50 -12.36 -3.94
C GLY A 286 -10.65 -11.40 -3.62
N TRP A 287 -10.36 -10.17 -3.23
CA TRP A 287 -11.37 -9.14 -2.93
C TRP A 287 -12.19 -8.75 -4.18
N GLU A 288 -13.51 -8.72 -4.01
CA GLU A 288 -14.47 -8.14 -4.97
C GLU A 288 -15.18 -6.91 -4.38
N SER A 289 -16.07 -6.29 -5.16
CA SER A 289 -16.85 -5.12 -4.76
C SER A 289 -18.17 -5.50 -4.08
N GLY A 290 -18.53 -4.79 -3.00
CA GLY A 290 -19.84 -4.90 -2.37
C GLY A 290 -19.82 -4.59 -0.87
N ARG A 291 -20.99 -4.44 -0.24
CA ARG A 291 -21.08 -4.05 1.18
C ARG A 291 -20.50 -5.10 2.14
N GLN A 292 -20.70 -6.39 1.87
CA GLN A 292 -20.09 -7.48 2.66
C GLN A 292 -18.56 -7.47 2.51
N TRP A 293 -18.08 -7.31 1.28
CA TRP A 293 -16.65 -7.22 0.98
C TRP A 293 -15.97 -6.02 1.65
N GLU A 294 -16.60 -4.84 1.66
CA GLU A 294 -16.08 -3.64 2.34
C GLU A 294 -16.05 -3.82 3.86
N ASN A 295 -17.09 -4.41 4.46
CA ASN A 295 -17.11 -4.73 5.89
C ASN A 295 -15.98 -5.72 6.25
N ALA A 296 -15.84 -6.80 5.47
CA ALA A 296 -14.81 -7.80 5.67
C ALA A 296 -13.39 -7.23 5.48
N TYR A 297 -13.20 -6.38 4.47
CA TYR A 297 -11.91 -5.73 4.22
C TYR A 297 -11.47 -4.90 5.43
N ARG A 298 -12.34 -4.04 5.98
CA ARG A 298 -12.01 -3.21 7.16
C ARG A 298 -11.69 -4.05 8.40
N PHE A 299 -12.40 -5.17 8.58
CA PHE A 299 -12.11 -6.11 9.66
C PHE A 299 -10.71 -6.73 9.50
N PHE A 300 -10.43 -7.31 8.33
CA PHE A 300 -9.14 -7.95 8.07
C PHE A 300 -7.97 -6.97 7.98
N GLU A 301 -8.20 -5.72 7.55
CA GLU A 301 -7.23 -4.64 7.60
C GLU A 301 -6.81 -4.35 9.04
N SER A 302 -7.77 -4.09 9.93
CA SER A 302 -7.48 -3.88 11.35
C SER A 302 -6.81 -5.09 12.02
N GLN A 303 -7.15 -6.32 11.62
CA GLN A 303 -6.44 -7.52 12.06
C GLN A 303 -5.01 -7.59 11.53
N MET A 304 -4.76 -7.24 10.26
CA MET A 304 -3.43 -7.24 9.66
C MET A 304 -2.48 -6.30 10.39
N GLU A 305 -2.92 -5.08 10.75
CA GLU A 305 -2.09 -4.14 11.53
C GLU A 305 -1.72 -4.71 12.91
N GLN A 306 -2.67 -5.37 13.59
CA GLN A 306 -2.45 -6.00 14.89
C GLN A 306 -1.42 -7.14 14.80
N GLN A 307 -1.42 -7.89 13.69
CA GLN A 307 -0.46 -8.94 13.41
C GLN A 307 0.94 -8.39 13.11
N MET A 308 1.07 -7.38 12.24
CA MET A 308 2.36 -6.72 11.99
C MET A 308 2.94 -6.11 13.27
N SER A 309 2.09 -5.47 14.06
CA SER A 309 2.43 -4.92 15.38
C SER A 309 2.82 -5.99 16.41
N ALA A 310 2.39 -7.24 16.24
CA ALA A 310 2.86 -8.36 17.04
C ALA A 310 4.22 -8.89 16.54
N PHE A 311 4.38 -9.05 15.23
CA PHE A 311 5.67 -9.46 14.63
C PHE A 311 6.80 -8.50 15.01
N GLY A 312 6.58 -7.19 14.93
CA GLY A 312 7.57 -6.18 15.35
C GLY A 312 7.94 -6.26 16.82
N ARG A 313 7.01 -6.62 17.71
CA ARG A 313 7.29 -6.78 19.16
C ARG A 313 8.06 -8.06 19.50
N ILE A 314 7.94 -9.11 18.69
CA ILE A 314 8.44 -10.47 19.02
C ILE A 314 9.71 -10.81 18.25
N LEU A 315 9.79 -10.40 16.98
CA LEU A 315 10.94 -10.59 16.10
C LEU A 315 11.89 -9.37 16.11
N GLY A 316 11.51 -8.31 16.84
CA GLY A 316 12.19 -7.02 16.93
C GLY A 316 12.07 -6.22 15.65
N SER A 317 11.25 -5.18 15.62
CA SER A 317 11.17 -4.27 14.46
C SER A 317 12.53 -3.63 14.20
N ARG A 318 12.93 -3.62 12.92
CA ARG A 318 14.13 -2.93 12.47
C ARG A 318 13.68 -1.71 11.70
N LYS A 319 13.97 -0.51 12.24
CA LYS A 319 13.99 0.70 11.42
C LYS A 319 15.01 0.50 10.29
N ASP A 320 14.71 1.02 9.11
CA ASP A 320 15.62 0.88 7.96
C ASP A 320 16.93 1.63 8.28
N PRO A 321 18.14 1.11 8.02
CA PRO A 321 19.36 1.88 8.18
C PRO A 321 19.42 3.18 7.36
N ASP A 322 18.60 3.32 6.31
CA ASP A 322 18.40 4.59 5.57
C ASP A 322 17.17 5.40 6.05
N GLU A 323 16.54 5.01 7.16
CA GLU A 323 15.43 5.74 7.79
C GLU A 323 15.96 6.91 8.66
N PRO A 324 15.51 8.16 8.45
CA PRO A 324 15.93 9.30 9.27
C PRO A 324 15.58 9.08 10.75
N THR A 325 16.59 9.04 11.63
CA THR A 325 16.39 8.89 13.08
C THR A 325 15.53 10.03 13.63
N PRO A 326 14.33 9.75 14.17
CA PRO A 326 13.56 10.77 14.88
C PRO A 326 14.32 11.23 16.13
N ALA A 327 14.33 12.54 16.39
CA ALA A 327 14.96 13.09 17.58
C ALA A 327 14.27 12.62 18.86
N GLU A 328 15.03 12.49 19.96
CA GLU A 328 14.49 12.22 21.28
C GLU A 328 13.69 13.44 21.76
N GLY A 329 12.36 13.31 21.84
CA GLY A 329 11.42 14.36 22.21
C GLY A 329 10.21 13.78 22.94
N ASP A 330 9.69 14.53 23.92
CA ASP A 330 8.86 13.96 24.98
C ASP A 330 7.33 14.04 24.71
N GLN A 331 6.59 13.14 25.38
CA GLN A 331 5.15 13.20 25.66
C GLN A 331 4.10 13.41 24.54
N ALA A 332 3.24 12.39 24.39
CA ALA A 332 1.85 12.51 23.92
C ALA A 332 1.61 13.03 22.47
N VAL A 333 2.46 12.63 21.52
CA VAL A 333 2.17 12.79 20.08
C VAL A 333 0.88 12.05 19.71
N LEU A 334 -0.18 12.81 19.45
CA LEU A 334 -1.38 12.32 18.76
C LEU A 334 -1.04 11.99 17.31
N THR A 335 -1.69 10.99 16.73
CA THR A 335 -1.41 10.55 15.35
C THR A 335 -1.62 11.69 14.36
N GLY A 336 -0.87 11.72 13.25
CA GLY A 336 -0.95 12.77 12.23
C GLY A 336 -2.37 12.95 11.66
N ARG A 337 -3.17 11.89 11.66
CA ARG A 337 -4.61 11.94 11.40
C ARG A 337 -5.32 12.94 12.30
N SER A 338 -5.10 12.90 13.61
CA SER A 338 -5.72 13.84 14.56
C SER A 338 -5.18 15.26 14.43
N VAL A 339 -3.92 15.42 14.01
CA VAL A 339 -3.35 16.74 13.65
C VAL A 339 -4.13 17.34 12.46
N LEU A 340 -4.43 16.55 11.44
CA LEU A 340 -5.20 16.98 10.26
C LEU A 340 -6.70 17.15 10.55
N GLU A 341 -7.31 16.31 11.39
CA GLU A 341 -8.68 16.50 11.86
C GLU A 341 -8.82 17.81 12.67
N ARG A 342 -7.77 18.21 13.39
CA ARG A 342 -7.70 19.52 14.08
C ARG A 342 -7.44 20.67 13.09
N LEU A 343 -6.51 20.52 12.14
CA LEU A 343 -6.24 21.53 11.10
C LEU A 343 -7.47 21.80 10.22
N GLY A 344 -8.17 20.74 9.80
CA GLY A 344 -9.39 20.81 9.00
C GLY A 344 -10.54 21.53 9.67
N SER A 345 -10.51 21.72 11.00
CA SER A 345 -11.48 22.57 11.71
C SER A 345 -11.33 24.07 11.39
N LEU A 346 -10.22 24.48 10.76
CA LEU A 346 -10.01 25.83 10.22
C LEU A 346 -10.62 26.04 8.82
N ALA A 347 -11.27 25.04 8.21
CA ALA A 347 -11.82 25.17 6.85
C ALA A 347 -12.74 26.39 6.67
N GLY A 348 -12.41 27.28 5.73
CA GLY A 348 -13.03 28.60 5.52
C GLY A 348 -12.00 29.70 5.27
N THR A 349 -12.47 30.94 5.11
CA THR A 349 -11.62 32.13 4.91
C THR A 349 -11.52 32.96 6.18
N TRP A 350 -10.34 33.53 6.44
CA TRP A 350 -9.98 34.26 7.66
C TRP A 350 -9.15 35.50 7.31
N ILE A 351 -9.24 36.57 8.10
CA ILE A 351 -8.44 37.79 7.96
C ILE A 351 -7.78 38.15 9.29
N GLY A 352 -6.49 38.49 9.26
CA GLY A 352 -5.73 39.05 10.37
C GLY A 352 -4.88 40.24 9.90
N THR A 353 -4.41 41.07 10.83
CA THR A 353 -3.60 42.25 10.53
C THR A 353 -2.30 42.27 11.33
N ILE A 354 -1.20 42.70 10.70
CA ILE A 354 0.14 42.77 11.29
C ILE A 354 0.59 44.22 11.33
N ASP A 355 0.83 44.74 12.54
CA ASP A 355 1.44 46.05 12.77
C ASP A 355 2.96 45.92 12.88
N GLN A 356 3.68 46.19 11.78
CA GLN A 356 5.14 46.15 11.76
C GLN A 356 5.75 47.48 12.26
N PRO A 357 6.67 47.48 13.25
CA PRO A 357 7.24 48.72 13.80
C PRO A 357 7.94 49.60 12.75
N GLY A 358 7.31 50.74 12.42
CA GLY A 358 7.84 51.71 11.46
C GLY A 358 7.49 51.43 9.99
N GLN A 359 6.65 50.43 9.71
CA GLN A 359 6.08 50.20 8.38
C GLN A 359 4.55 50.39 8.40
N ALA A 360 3.88 50.16 7.28
CA ALA A 360 2.41 50.17 7.23
C ALA A 360 1.84 48.86 7.81
N THR A 361 0.63 48.92 8.39
CA THR A 361 -0.14 47.73 8.76
C THR A 361 -0.41 46.88 7.51
N ILE A 362 -0.13 45.58 7.60
CA ILE A 362 -0.34 44.62 6.52
C ILE A 362 -1.57 43.77 6.86
N SER A 363 -2.48 43.57 5.91
CA SER A 363 -3.63 42.68 6.08
C SER A 363 -3.38 41.35 5.39
N ILE A 364 -3.55 40.23 6.10
CA ILE A 364 -3.41 38.88 5.57
C ILE A 364 -4.77 38.19 5.56
N ARG A 365 -5.10 37.56 4.43
CA ARG A 365 -6.24 36.67 4.27
C ARG A 365 -5.74 35.25 4.13
N ASN A 366 -6.10 34.36 5.06
CA ASN A 366 -5.81 32.93 4.95
C ASN A 366 -7.10 32.17 4.63
N THR A 367 -7.08 31.32 3.62
CA THR A 367 -8.14 30.37 3.29
C THR A 367 -7.65 28.95 3.52
N PHE A 368 -8.48 28.11 4.14
CA PHE A 368 -8.23 26.68 4.28
C PHE A 368 -9.40 25.91 3.65
N GLU A 369 -9.12 24.94 2.78
CA GLU A 369 -10.11 24.10 2.11
C GLU A 369 -9.80 22.62 2.37
N LEU A 370 -10.82 21.81 2.68
CA LEU A 370 -10.66 20.37 2.80
C LEU A 370 -10.47 19.74 1.41
N GLY A 371 -9.45 18.91 1.26
CA GLY A 371 -9.19 18.18 0.02
C GLY A 371 -10.21 17.06 -0.23
N PRO A 372 -10.15 16.40 -1.41
CA PRO A 372 -11.15 15.40 -1.83
C PRO A 372 -11.22 14.14 -0.97
N ASP A 373 -10.23 13.90 -0.11
CA ASP A 373 -10.21 12.82 0.89
C ASP A 373 -10.98 13.16 2.18
N GLY A 374 -11.32 14.44 2.38
CA GLY A 374 -11.95 14.95 3.60
C GLY A 374 -11.02 15.04 4.81
N LEU A 375 -9.69 15.01 4.61
CA LEU A 375 -8.69 15.03 5.68
C LEU A 375 -7.49 15.92 5.36
N SER A 376 -6.98 15.90 4.13
CA SER A 376 -6.00 16.87 3.64
C SER A 376 -6.57 18.29 3.65
N VAL A 377 -5.69 19.28 3.80
CA VAL A 377 -6.06 20.70 3.84
C VAL A 377 -5.20 21.47 2.84
N VAL A 378 -5.84 22.09 1.85
CA VAL A 378 -5.23 23.09 0.98
C VAL A 378 -5.31 24.44 1.70
N SER A 379 -4.19 25.14 1.84
CA SER A 379 -4.14 26.50 2.38
C SER A 379 -3.77 27.51 1.29
N SER A 380 -4.21 28.75 1.45
CA SER A 380 -3.67 29.89 0.71
C SER A 380 -3.64 31.13 1.59
N SER A 381 -2.55 31.88 1.52
CA SER A 381 -2.35 33.15 2.21
C SER A 381 -2.28 34.24 1.15
N SER A 382 -3.01 35.33 1.32
CA SER A 382 -2.98 36.50 0.44
C SER A 382 -2.69 37.74 1.26
N VAL A 383 -1.82 38.61 0.75
CA VAL A 383 -1.35 39.81 1.44
C VAL A 383 -1.87 41.07 0.74
N ASP A 384 -2.36 42.03 1.53
CA ASP A 384 -2.72 43.37 1.11
C ASP A 384 -1.92 44.41 1.91
N SER A 385 -1.11 45.20 1.20
CA SER A 385 -0.30 46.30 1.74
C SER A 385 -0.84 47.68 1.33
N GLY A 386 -2.11 47.78 0.94
CA GLY A 386 -2.79 49.01 0.51
C GLY A 386 -3.20 49.06 -0.98
N ASP A 387 -2.78 48.07 -1.77
CA ASP A 387 -3.04 47.96 -3.22
C ASP A 387 -4.03 46.83 -3.58
N GLY A 388 -4.64 46.18 -2.58
CA GLY A 388 -5.50 45.02 -2.76
C GLY A 388 -4.75 43.69 -2.58
N TYR A 389 -5.45 42.69 -2.03
CA TYR A 389 -4.94 41.33 -1.83
C TYR A 389 -4.32 40.72 -3.08
N ARG A 390 -3.07 40.27 -2.94
CA ARG A 390 -2.37 39.41 -3.90
C ARG A 390 -2.09 38.08 -3.25
N LEU A 391 -2.08 37.00 -4.03
CA LEU A 391 -1.64 35.70 -3.53
C LEU A 391 -0.20 35.86 -3.03
N HIS A 392 0.00 35.47 -1.78
CA HIS A 392 1.31 35.33 -1.16
C HIS A 392 1.63 33.84 -1.21
N ALA A 393 1.42 33.11 -0.11
CA ALA A 393 1.60 31.67 -0.07
C ALA A 393 0.40 30.83 -0.57
N SER A 394 0.66 29.59 -0.95
CA SER A 394 -0.29 28.48 -1.08
C SER A 394 0.35 27.21 -0.50
N GLY A 395 -0.44 26.29 0.06
CA GLY A 395 0.12 25.09 0.66
C GLY A 395 -0.83 23.90 0.60
N LEU A 396 -0.25 22.72 0.85
CA LEU A 396 -0.97 21.47 1.04
C LEU A 396 -0.47 20.84 2.33
N SER A 397 -1.40 20.47 3.21
CA SER A 397 -1.15 19.65 4.39
C SER A 397 -1.84 18.29 4.20
N TRP A 398 -1.11 17.19 4.39
CA TRP A 398 -1.60 15.83 4.15
C TRP A 398 -1.07 14.84 5.20
N LEU A 399 -1.63 13.64 5.24
CA LEU A 399 -1.09 12.55 6.04
C LEU A 399 0.01 11.85 5.24
N ASP A 400 1.27 12.00 5.65
CA ASP A 400 2.33 11.13 5.15
C ASP A 400 2.15 9.76 5.80
N ALA A 401 1.38 8.88 5.16
CA ALA A 401 1.02 7.57 5.69
C ALA A 401 2.19 6.55 5.73
N GLY A 402 3.43 7.04 5.76
CA GLY A 402 4.67 6.29 5.96
C GLY A 402 5.33 6.63 7.29
N THR A 403 5.24 7.89 7.73
CA THR A 403 5.51 8.27 9.12
C THR A 403 4.25 8.41 9.98
N ASP A 404 3.05 8.33 9.38
CA ASP A 404 1.75 8.69 9.96
C ASP A 404 1.74 10.09 10.61
N GLN A 405 2.62 10.98 10.14
CA GLN A 405 2.69 12.38 10.54
C GLN A 405 1.88 13.23 9.57
N ALA A 406 1.28 14.31 10.09
CA ALA A 406 0.84 15.38 9.22
C ALA A 406 2.10 16.06 8.65
N ARG A 407 2.18 16.16 7.33
CA ARG A 407 3.21 16.93 6.63
C ARG A 407 2.59 18.09 5.91
N PHE A 408 3.42 19.08 5.61
CA PHE A 408 3.02 20.21 4.78
C PHE A 408 4.10 20.54 3.74
N LEU A 409 3.62 21.19 2.67
CA LEU A 409 4.38 21.77 1.58
C LEU A 409 3.78 23.15 1.33
N SER A 410 4.59 24.19 1.26
CA SER A 410 4.14 25.57 1.03
C SER A 410 4.97 26.24 -0.06
N ILE A 411 4.33 27.19 -0.73
CA ILE A 411 4.52 27.67 -2.09
C ILE A 411 4.25 29.18 -2.08
N ASP A 412 4.90 30.05 -2.86
CA ASP A 412 4.54 31.50 -2.88
C ASP A 412 4.79 32.19 -4.24
N GLU A 413 4.72 33.53 -4.28
CA GLU A 413 5.03 34.38 -5.43
C GLU A 413 6.42 34.18 -6.12
N ALA A 414 7.45 33.76 -5.39
CA ALA A 414 8.87 33.55 -5.78
C ALA A 414 9.26 32.23 -6.52
N GLY A 415 9.29 31.10 -5.78
CA GLY A 415 10.07 29.85 -6.00
C GLY A 415 11.52 29.75 -5.39
N ASP A 416 11.99 28.61 -4.81
CA ASP A 416 12.54 28.39 -3.40
C ASP A 416 11.70 27.69 -2.23
N LEU A 417 11.27 26.42 -2.39
CA LEU A 417 10.30 25.62 -1.56
C LEU A 417 10.27 25.71 0.00
N SER A 418 9.07 25.66 0.61
CA SER A 418 8.84 25.42 2.06
C SER A 418 8.24 24.02 2.37
N GLN A 419 8.69 23.32 3.41
CA GLN A 419 8.20 21.98 3.79
C GLN A 419 8.44 21.59 5.27
N GLY A 420 7.77 20.55 5.75
CA GLY A 420 8.07 19.93 7.06
C GLY A 420 6.93 19.12 7.68
N THR A 421 6.91 19.02 9.02
CA THR A 421 5.90 18.26 9.78
C THR A 421 5.03 19.16 10.64
N ILE A 422 3.74 18.83 10.75
CA ILE A 422 2.80 19.42 11.72
C ILE A 422 2.60 18.41 12.87
N THR A 423 2.66 18.90 14.09
CA THR A 423 2.42 18.14 15.32
C THR A 423 1.31 18.79 16.15
N LEU A 424 0.75 18.04 17.12
CA LEU A 424 -0.11 18.61 18.16
C LEU A 424 0.65 18.68 19.48
N GLN A 425 0.86 19.89 19.98
CA GLN A 425 1.43 20.15 21.31
C GLN A 425 0.29 20.61 22.23
N GLY A 426 -0.40 19.63 22.82
CA GLY A 426 -1.65 19.87 23.54
C GLY A 426 -2.78 20.30 22.60
N ASP A 427 -3.20 21.56 22.68
CA ASP A 427 -4.23 22.17 21.83
C ASP A 427 -3.65 23.01 20.67
N GLU A 428 -2.32 23.14 20.59
CA GLU A 428 -1.62 23.90 19.56
C GLU A 428 -1.23 23.01 18.38
N LEU A 429 -1.49 23.48 17.15
CA LEU A 429 -0.88 22.92 15.94
C LEU A 429 0.51 23.56 15.78
N VAL A 430 1.56 22.76 15.63
CA VAL A 430 2.94 23.25 15.57
C VAL A 430 3.67 22.67 14.36
N TRP A 431 4.12 23.55 13.46
CA TRP A 431 4.91 23.22 12.29
C TRP A 431 6.40 23.36 12.62
N ASP A 432 7.15 22.28 12.41
CA ASP A 432 8.59 22.32 12.18
C ASP A 432 8.80 22.63 10.69
N TRP A 433 9.18 23.87 10.36
CA TRP A 433 9.08 24.46 9.01
C TRP A 433 10.47 24.78 8.45
N HIS A 434 10.84 24.14 7.34
CA HIS A 434 12.11 24.36 6.64
C HIS A 434 11.85 24.98 5.26
N THR A 435 12.55 26.05 4.92
CA THR A 435 12.45 26.71 3.62
C THR A 435 13.81 26.72 2.93
N GLU A 436 13.89 26.14 1.73
CA GLU A 436 15.10 26.05 0.92
C GLU A 436 15.18 27.23 -0.04
N THR A 437 16.19 28.10 0.10
CA THR A 437 16.36 29.28 -0.76
C THR A 437 17.64 29.30 -1.57
N ALA A 438 17.68 30.13 -2.60
CA ALA A 438 18.88 30.51 -3.35
C ALA A 438 20.00 31.12 -2.48
N ALA A 439 19.69 31.51 -1.23
CA ALA A 439 20.65 31.96 -0.22
C ALA A 439 21.01 30.88 0.84
N GLY A 440 20.35 29.71 0.81
CA GLY A 440 20.48 28.62 1.78
C GLY A 440 19.15 28.19 2.41
N GLU A 441 19.19 27.11 3.19
CA GLU A 441 18.08 26.66 4.04
C GLU A 441 17.87 27.63 5.23
N ARG A 442 16.61 27.85 5.63
CA ARG A 442 16.25 28.46 6.93
C ARG A 442 15.09 27.75 7.60
N ARG A 443 15.12 27.72 8.93
CA ARG A 443 14.25 26.93 9.79
C ARG A 443 13.41 27.82 10.70
N TYR A 444 12.13 27.48 10.82
CA TYR A 444 11.11 28.22 11.55
C TYR A 444 10.27 27.28 12.42
N GLU A 445 9.73 27.82 13.52
CA GLU A 445 8.57 27.22 14.17
C GLU A 445 7.34 28.10 13.89
N VAL A 446 6.24 27.48 13.43
CA VAL A 446 4.91 28.13 13.40
C VAL A 446 4.01 27.45 14.40
N ARG A 447 3.27 28.24 15.18
CA ARG A 447 2.20 27.74 16.07
C ARG A 447 0.86 28.32 15.65
N ILE A 448 -0.17 27.49 15.60
CA ILE A 448 -1.57 27.94 15.47
C ILE A 448 -2.40 27.43 16.66
N VAL A 449 -3.02 28.37 17.36
CA VAL A 449 -3.91 28.11 18.49
C VAL A 449 -5.34 28.48 18.08
N ILE A 450 -6.22 27.48 18.03
CA ILE A 450 -7.63 27.69 17.65
C ILE A 450 -8.42 28.19 18.86
N LEU A 451 -8.70 29.50 18.90
CA LEU A 451 -9.35 30.16 20.03
C LEU A 451 -10.88 29.95 20.04
N SER A 452 -11.49 29.80 18.86
CA SER A 452 -12.91 29.47 18.67
C SER A 452 -13.18 29.07 17.21
N THR A 453 -14.43 28.69 16.88
CA THR A 453 -14.86 28.45 15.49
C THR A 453 -14.82 29.68 14.58
N HIS A 454 -14.52 30.87 15.13
CA HIS A 454 -14.45 32.14 14.41
C HIS A 454 -13.12 32.90 14.62
N ARG A 455 -12.20 32.42 15.48
CA ARG A 455 -10.88 33.04 15.67
C ARG A 455 -9.77 32.02 15.93
N TYR A 456 -8.60 32.21 15.33
CA TYR A 456 -7.34 31.56 15.72
C TYR A 456 -6.22 32.59 15.90
N ARG A 457 -5.12 32.18 16.54
CA ARG A 457 -3.88 32.96 16.64
C ARG A 457 -2.74 32.19 15.97
N MET A 458 -1.86 32.90 15.27
CA MET A 458 -0.68 32.33 14.61
C MET A 458 0.58 33.08 15.03
N THR A 459 1.65 32.34 15.36
CA THR A 459 3.00 32.87 15.54
C THR A 459 4.01 32.22 14.57
N LEU A 460 5.12 32.93 14.29
CA LEU A 460 6.25 32.48 13.46
C LEU A 460 7.57 32.97 14.08
N GLU A 461 8.51 32.08 14.37
CA GLU A 461 9.84 32.41 14.92
C GLU A 461 10.98 31.87 14.03
N GLU A 462 12.04 32.64 13.81
CA GLU A 462 13.23 32.23 13.01
C GLU A 462 14.32 31.62 13.89
N LEU A 463 14.57 30.33 13.71
CA LEU A 463 15.42 29.52 14.61
C LEU A 463 16.92 29.73 14.34
N ASP A 464 17.33 29.91 13.08
CA ASP A 464 18.76 30.04 12.72
C ASP A 464 19.35 31.44 12.98
N GLY A 465 18.50 32.43 13.27
CA GLY A 465 18.90 33.83 13.46
C GLY A 465 19.13 34.24 14.91
N LYS A 466 18.18 33.90 15.80
CA LYS A 466 18.13 34.30 17.22
C LYS A 466 16.96 33.74 18.05
N ASN A 467 16.00 33.03 17.43
CA ASN A 467 14.59 33.04 17.85
C ASN A 467 14.01 34.48 17.82
N ASP A 468 14.19 35.17 16.69
CA ASP A 468 13.51 36.44 16.44
C ASP A 468 12.06 36.15 15.99
N LEU A 469 11.08 36.70 16.70
CA LEU A 469 9.64 36.58 16.41
C LEU A 469 9.27 37.43 15.19
N ILE A 470 8.86 36.78 14.09
CA ILE A 470 8.48 37.42 12.82
C ILE A 470 6.99 37.77 12.80
N LEU A 471 6.13 36.88 13.32
CA LEU A 471 4.69 37.04 13.33
C LEU A 471 4.12 36.70 14.71
N ASP A 472 3.18 37.52 15.16
CA ASP A 472 2.17 37.16 16.17
C ASP A 472 0.89 37.92 15.83
N ALA A 473 -0.14 37.20 15.35
CA ALA A 473 -1.39 37.80 14.89
C ALA A 473 -2.61 36.92 15.18
N GLU A 474 -3.74 37.56 15.51
CA GLU A 474 -5.06 36.90 15.56
C GLU A 474 -5.80 37.09 14.23
N PHE A 475 -6.51 36.05 13.82
CA PHE A 475 -7.24 35.96 12.56
C PHE A 475 -8.71 35.68 12.85
N GLU A 476 -9.61 36.50 12.30
CA GLU A 476 -11.06 36.36 12.42
C GLU A 476 -11.65 35.75 11.14
N ARG A 477 -12.60 34.83 11.29
CA ARG A 477 -13.25 34.13 10.17
C ARG A 477 -14.21 35.07 9.45
N ILE A 478 -14.14 35.09 8.12
CA ILE A 478 -15.19 35.68 7.29
C ILE A 478 -16.38 34.71 7.31
N GLU A 479 -17.56 35.17 7.73
CA GLU A 479 -18.80 34.40 7.49
C GLU A 479 -19.15 34.43 6.01
N ASP A 480 -19.50 33.28 5.43
CA ASP A 480 -20.00 33.20 4.05
C ASP A 480 -21.33 33.95 3.92
N THR A 481 -21.27 35.20 3.47
CA THR A 481 -22.46 35.97 3.08
C THR A 481 -23.12 35.28 1.89
N LYS A 482 -24.31 34.72 2.14
CA LYS A 482 -25.17 34.14 1.11
C LYS A 482 -25.74 35.21 0.18
N ASP A 483 -25.06 35.42 -0.93
CA ASP A 483 -25.63 35.97 -2.17
C ASP A 483 -26.12 34.84 -3.10
#